data_AF-G6Y4R2-F1
#
_entry.id   AF-G6Y4R2-F1
#
_cell.length_a   1.000
_cell.length_b   1.000
_cell.length_c   1.000
_cell.angle_alpha   90.00
_cell.angle_beta   90.00
_cell.angle_gamma   90.00
#
_symmetry.space_group_name_H-M   'P 1'
#
loop_
_entity.id
_entity.type
_entity.pdbx_description
1 polymer ?
#
loop_
_entity_poly.entity_id
_entity_poly.type
_entity_poly.pdbx_seq_one_letter_code
_entity_poly.pdbx_strand_id
1 'polypeptide(L)'
;MSGQEKKTGRERGEEWWQTDIIEMRPGVIRLRGYEIQDLIGRVSFPATIWLMLRGELPGEEQAALLGIALGAAVDHGPQAPSIAIARMAATCGVGINSAMASAINVLGDVHGGAGEQALSFYGDVAAAMDQGTALADAVTARLDRFLAEEKGYVPGFGHRFHPVDPRAPRLIEVTRDFAARGIIGGRFADIAEAIEVELAQRKGKTIPLNIDGATAVIYGELGFPPALTRG
;
A
#
# COMPACT_ATOMS: atom_id res chain seq x y z
N MET A 1 -29.16 -46.80 16.21
CA MET A 1 -29.48 -45.41 15.84
C MET A 1 -28.34 -44.54 16.33
N SER A 2 -27.53 -44.03 15.40
CA SER A 2 -26.33 -43.25 15.69
C SER A 2 -26.71 -41.93 16.37
N GLY A 3 -26.40 -41.79 17.65
CA GLY A 3 -26.50 -40.53 18.38
C GLY A 3 -25.41 -39.57 17.91
N GLN A 4 -25.68 -38.80 16.86
CA GLN A 4 -24.84 -37.62 16.59
C GLN A 4 -25.17 -36.58 17.64
N GLU A 5 -24.23 -36.34 18.57
CA GLU A 5 -24.24 -35.18 19.45
C GLU A 5 -24.44 -33.91 18.60
N LYS A 6 -25.46 -33.13 18.94
CA LYS A 6 -25.71 -31.84 18.28
C LYS A 6 -24.59 -30.89 18.66
N LYS A 7 -23.68 -30.66 17.72
CA LYS A 7 -22.63 -29.63 17.83
C LYS A 7 -23.25 -28.29 18.21
N THR A 8 -22.62 -27.59 19.15
CA THR A 8 -22.99 -26.24 19.58
C THR A 8 -22.86 -25.24 18.42
N GLY A 9 -23.53 -24.08 18.53
CA GLY A 9 -23.40 -23.02 17.52
C GLY A 9 -21.96 -22.54 17.33
N ARG A 10 -21.14 -22.64 18.39
CA ARG A 10 -19.71 -22.35 18.37
C ARG A 10 -18.92 -23.39 17.57
N GLU A 11 -19.11 -24.68 17.87
CA GLU A 11 -18.44 -25.78 17.15
C GLU A 11 -18.78 -25.78 15.65
N ARG A 12 -20.02 -25.43 15.31
CA ARG A 12 -20.43 -25.25 13.91
C ARG A 12 -19.78 -24.05 13.23
N GLY A 13 -19.54 -22.96 13.96
CA GLY A 13 -18.85 -21.77 13.44
C GLY A 13 -17.35 -21.99 13.26
N GLU A 14 -16.70 -22.69 14.20
CA GLU A 14 -15.29 -23.09 14.14
C GLU A 14 -15.02 -24.07 12.99
N GLU A 15 -16.01 -24.86 12.57
CA GLU A 15 -15.93 -25.72 11.38
C GLU A 15 -16.02 -24.97 10.05
N TRP A 16 -16.57 -23.76 10.03
CA TRP A 16 -16.81 -23.00 8.79
C TRP A 16 -15.70 -21.99 8.48
N TRP A 17 -14.95 -21.55 9.48
CA TRP A 17 -13.95 -20.49 9.32
C TRP A 17 -12.61 -20.93 9.89
N GLN A 18 -11.63 -21.11 9.01
CA GLN A 18 -10.22 -21.26 9.38
C GLN A 18 -9.47 -19.98 9.00
N THR A 19 -8.51 -19.59 9.83
CA THR A 19 -7.66 -18.43 9.56
C THR A 19 -6.26 -18.65 10.12
N ASP A 20 -5.26 -18.23 9.35
CA ASP A 20 -3.86 -18.18 9.82
C ASP A 20 -3.52 -16.82 10.45
N ILE A 21 -4.51 -15.93 10.62
CA ILE A 21 -4.31 -14.55 11.11
C ILE A 21 -4.34 -14.50 12.64
N ILE A 22 -5.32 -15.14 13.27
CA ILE A 22 -5.54 -15.06 14.71
C ILE A 22 -5.98 -16.41 15.30
N GLU A 23 -5.32 -16.83 16.37
CA GLU A 23 -5.80 -17.88 17.27
C GLU A 23 -6.42 -17.23 18.51
N MET A 24 -7.69 -17.52 18.80
CA MET A 24 -8.36 -17.03 20.00
C MET A 24 -9.10 -18.15 20.72
N ARG A 25 -8.77 -18.34 22.00
CA ARG A 25 -9.47 -19.24 22.93
C ARG A 25 -9.31 -18.72 24.36
N PRO A 26 -10.06 -19.24 25.35
CA PRO A 26 -9.95 -18.75 26.73
C PRO A 26 -8.48 -18.73 27.20
N GLY A 27 -7.99 -17.53 27.52
CA GLY A 27 -6.61 -17.29 27.98
C GLY A 27 -5.52 -17.25 26.90
N VAL A 28 -5.86 -17.34 25.60
CA VAL A 28 -4.89 -17.31 24.50
C VAL A 28 -5.38 -16.38 23.39
N ILE A 29 -4.52 -15.44 23.02
CA ILE A 29 -4.69 -14.60 21.83
C ILE A 29 -3.34 -14.59 21.13
N ARG A 30 -3.27 -15.17 19.93
CA ARG A 30 -2.06 -15.13 19.09
C ARG A 30 -2.34 -14.48 17.76
N LEU A 31 -1.55 -13.48 17.42
CA LEU A 31 -1.56 -12.87 16.09
C LEU A 31 -0.45 -13.53 15.27
N ARG A 32 -0.79 -14.24 14.19
CA ARG A 32 0.17 -14.96 13.35
C ARG A 32 1.14 -15.86 14.16
N GLY A 33 0.64 -16.50 15.21
CA GLY A 33 1.43 -17.35 16.10
C GLY A 33 2.16 -16.64 17.24
N TYR A 34 2.20 -15.31 17.27
CA TYR A 34 2.80 -14.54 18.37
C TYR A 34 1.78 -14.26 19.46
N GLU A 35 2.12 -14.61 20.70
CA GLU A 35 1.35 -14.26 21.90
C GLU A 35 1.15 -12.74 22.02
N ILE A 36 -0.10 -12.27 22.18
CA ILE A 36 -0.40 -10.83 22.17
C ILE A 36 0.34 -10.08 23.28
N GLN A 37 0.50 -10.69 24.46
CA GLN A 37 1.22 -10.10 25.58
C GLN A 37 2.70 -9.89 25.28
N ASP A 38 3.28 -10.64 24.33
CA ASP A 38 4.66 -10.47 23.93
C ASP A 38 4.85 -9.35 22.91
N LEU A 39 3.79 -8.97 22.18
CA LEU A 39 3.78 -7.87 21.23
C LEU A 39 3.57 -6.51 21.94
N ILE A 40 2.70 -6.47 22.95
CA ILE A 40 2.32 -5.23 23.65
C ILE A 40 3.56 -4.54 24.25
N GLY A 41 3.78 -3.28 23.85
CA GLY A 41 4.89 -2.45 24.33
C GLY A 41 6.25 -2.79 23.71
N ARG A 42 6.33 -3.81 22.83
CA ARG A 42 7.57 -4.22 22.16
C ARG A 42 7.51 -4.06 20.64
N VAL A 43 6.33 -4.21 20.05
CA VAL A 43 6.11 -4.11 18.60
C VAL A 43 5.35 -2.82 18.30
N SER A 44 5.88 -2.04 17.35
CA SER A 44 5.28 -0.77 16.94
C SER A 44 3.97 -0.99 16.16
N PHE A 45 3.16 0.06 16.02
CA PHE A 45 1.93 0.00 15.23
C PHE A 45 2.18 -0.39 13.75
N PRO A 46 3.15 0.21 13.02
CA PRO A 46 3.50 -0.24 11.67
C PRO A 46 4.00 -1.69 11.62
N ALA A 47 4.81 -2.13 12.59
CA ALA A 47 5.28 -3.52 12.65
C ALA A 47 4.13 -4.51 12.91
N THR A 48 3.11 -4.11 13.68
CA THR A 48 1.90 -4.90 13.90
C THR A 48 1.06 -4.99 12.63
N ILE A 49 0.89 -3.89 11.88
CA ILE A 49 0.23 -3.91 10.56
C ILE A 49 0.97 -4.88 9.63
N TRP A 50 2.30 -4.77 9.56
CA TRP A 50 3.13 -5.67 8.77
C TRP A 50 2.89 -7.11 9.16
N LEU A 51 2.95 -7.45 10.45
CA LEU A 51 2.69 -8.81 10.95
C LEU A 51 1.34 -9.33 10.45
N MET A 52 0.27 -8.55 10.62
CA MET A 52 -1.07 -8.97 10.23
C MET A 52 -1.16 -9.25 8.71
N LEU A 53 -0.52 -8.42 7.90
CA LEU A 53 -0.54 -8.52 6.44
C LEU A 53 0.42 -9.57 5.86
N ARG A 54 1.59 -9.76 6.47
CA ARG A 54 2.70 -10.57 5.91
C ARG A 54 2.96 -11.87 6.66
N GLY A 55 2.43 -12.04 7.87
CA GLY A 55 2.59 -13.26 8.67
C GLY A 55 3.86 -13.31 9.51
N GLU A 56 4.79 -12.38 9.33
CA GLU A 56 6.06 -12.31 10.05
C GLU A 56 6.35 -10.88 10.53
N LEU A 57 7.23 -10.72 11.52
CA LEU A 57 7.64 -9.39 11.99
C LEU A 57 8.71 -8.81 11.05
N PRO A 58 8.62 -7.51 10.70
CA PRO A 58 9.68 -6.83 9.97
C PRO A 58 10.88 -6.52 10.86
N GLY A 59 12.02 -6.17 10.24
CA GLY A 59 13.07 -5.44 10.94
C GLY A 59 12.61 -4.05 11.40
N GLU A 60 13.23 -3.49 12.43
CA GLU A 60 12.82 -2.19 13.01
C GLU A 60 12.84 -1.06 11.98
N GLU A 61 13.87 -1.00 11.15
CA GLU A 61 14.00 0.01 10.08
C GLU A 61 12.95 -0.20 8.98
N GLN A 62 12.62 -1.45 8.62
CA GLN A 62 11.55 -1.72 7.65
C GLN A 62 10.19 -1.27 8.19
N ALA A 63 9.92 -1.49 9.47
CA ALA A 63 8.72 -0.99 10.14
C ALA A 63 8.70 0.55 10.19
N ALA A 64 9.84 1.19 10.44
CA ALA A 64 9.97 2.63 10.44
C ALA A 64 9.65 3.21 9.05
N LEU A 65 10.20 2.61 7.98
CA LEU A 65 9.95 3.03 6.61
C LEU A 65 8.47 2.87 6.21
N LEU A 66 7.83 1.75 6.59
CA LEU A 66 6.39 1.58 6.44
C LEU A 66 5.62 2.68 7.19
N GLY A 67 6.01 2.99 8.43
CA GLY A 67 5.42 4.04 9.23
C GLY A 67 5.52 5.43 8.58
N ILE A 68 6.64 5.72 7.91
CA ILE A 68 6.83 6.97 7.16
C ILE A 68 5.85 7.06 5.98
N ALA A 69 5.70 5.98 5.20
CA ALA A 69 4.76 5.95 4.08
C ALA A 69 3.30 6.13 4.57
N LEU A 70 2.90 5.40 5.61
CA LEU A 70 1.58 5.54 6.23
C LEU A 70 1.35 6.96 6.78
N GLY A 71 2.35 7.54 7.44
CA GLY A 71 2.31 8.89 7.99
C GLY A 71 2.09 9.97 6.93
N ALA A 72 2.70 9.83 5.74
CA ALA A 72 2.54 10.78 4.64
C ALA A 72 1.13 10.81 4.03
N ALA A 73 0.35 9.73 4.21
CA ALA A 73 -0.98 9.54 3.63
C ALA A 73 -2.14 9.83 4.61
N VAL A 74 -1.86 10.21 5.87
CA VAL A 74 -2.86 10.35 6.94
C VAL A 74 -4.03 11.27 6.59
N ASP A 75 -3.76 12.40 5.93
CA ASP A 75 -4.78 13.37 5.54
C ASP A 75 -4.35 14.15 4.29
N HIS A 76 -5.32 14.56 3.48
CA HIS A 76 -5.10 15.41 2.30
C HIS A 76 -6.13 16.56 2.20
N GLY A 77 -6.71 16.92 3.35
CA GLY A 77 -7.65 18.03 3.47
C GLY A 77 -9.05 17.74 2.92
N PRO A 78 -9.98 18.69 3.13
CA PRO A 78 -11.40 18.49 2.89
C PRO A 78 -11.80 18.37 1.41
N GLN A 79 -10.86 18.57 0.48
CA GLN A 79 -11.11 18.44 -0.96
C GLN A 79 -11.01 17.00 -1.46
N ALA A 80 -10.37 16.11 -0.70
CA ALA A 80 -10.37 14.69 -1.02
C ALA A 80 -11.81 14.13 -0.89
N PRO A 81 -12.34 13.40 -1.89
CA PRO A 81 -13.72 12.91 -1.89
C PRO A 81 -14.14 12.18 -0.61
N SER A 82 -13.31 11.23 -0.13
CA SER A 82 -13.60 10.48 1.10
C SER A 82 -13.68 11.40 2.34
N ILE A 83 -12.79 12.38 2.46
CA ILE A 83 -12.79 13.34 3.57
C ILE A 83 -14.02 14.26 3.48
N ALA A 84 -14.36 14.76 2.29
CA ALA A 84 -15.55 15.58 2.08
C ALA A 84 -16.84 14.83 2.48
N ILE A 85 -16.92 13.55 2.10
CA ILE A 85 -18.06 12.67 2.43
C ILE A 85 -18.12 12.36 3.91
N ALA A 86 -17.01 12.02 4.56
CA ALA A 86 -16.94 11.82 6.01
C ALA A 86 -17.51 13.03 6.77
N ARG A 87 -17.11 14.24 6.35
CA ARG A 87 -17.55 15.50 6.94
C ARG A 87 -19.04 15.74 6.71
N MET A 88 -19.54 15.53 5.49
CA MET A 88 -20.95 15.68 5.18
C MET A 88 -21.79 14.71 6.01
N ALA A 89 -21.42 13.43 6.04
CA ALA A 89 -22.11 12.41 6.83
C ALA A 89 -22.16 12.79 8.32
N ALA A 90 -21.03 13.22 8.89
CA ALA A 90 -20.98 13.68 10.28
C ALA A 90 -21.95 14.85 10.57
N THR A 91 -22.16 15.76 9.62
CA THR A 91 -23.11 16.88 9.78
C THR A 91 -24.58 16.43 9.82
N CYS A 92 -24.88 15.23 9.31
CA CYS A 92 -26.20 14.62 9.42
C CYS A 92 -26.46 14.01 10.82
N GLY A 93 -25.50 14.08 11.74
CA GLY A 93 -25.62 13.56 13.11
C GLY A 93 -25.38 12.05 13.23
N VAL A 94 -24.82 11.40 12.19
CA VAL A 94 -24.44 9.97 12.28
C VAL A 94 -23.18 9.80 13.11
N GLY A 95 -23.06 8.68 13.81
CA GLY A 95 -21.86 8.34 14.59
C GLY A 95 -20.62 8.11 13.70
N ILE A 96 -19.44 8.15 14.32
CA ILE A 96 -18.13 8.06 13.63
C ILE A 96 -18.02 6.82 12.71
N ASN A 97 -18.51 5.66 13.14
CA ASN A 97 -18.44 4.43 12.34
C ASN A 97 -19.21 4.57 11.03
N SER A 98 -20.40 5.19 11.05
CA SER A 98 -21.22 5.40 9.85
C SER A 98 -20.65 6.50 8.94
N ALA A 99 -20.05 7.53 9.52
CA ALA A 99 -19.36 8.57 8.77
C ALA A 99 -18.13 7.99 8.04
N MET A 100 -17.34 7.17 8.73
CA MET A 100 -16.19 6.47 8.16
C MET A 100 -16.60 5.45 7.09
N ALA A 101 -17.65 4.66 7.34
CA ALA A 101 -18.17 3.72 6.34
C ALA A 101 -18.59 4.44 5.05
N SER A 102 -19.26 5.59 5.16
CA SER A 102 -19.61 6.43 4.00
C SER A 102 -18.38 6.89 3.22
N ALA A 103 -17.31 7.27 3.93
CA ALA A 103 -16.05 7.73 3.34
C ALA A 103 -15.25 6.61 2.67
N ILE A 104 -15.22 5.42 3.27
CA ILE A 104 -14.51 4.25 2.74
C ILE A 104 -15.18 3.73 1.48
N ASN A 105 -16.51 3.79 1.40
CA ASN A 105 -17.26 3.31 0.23
C ASN A 105 -16.94 4.04 -1.09
N VAL A 106 -16.27 5.20 -1.04
CA VAL A 106 -15.82 5.90 -2.25
C VAL A 106 -14.35 5.69 -2.58
N LEU A 107 -13.64 4.88 -1.79
CA LEU A 107 -12.30 4.44 -2.12
C LEU A 107 -12.41 3.35 -3.20
N GLY A 108 -11.69 3.55 -4.30
CA GLY A 108 -11.80 2.77 -5.52
C GLY A 108 -10.68 3.10 -6.49
N ASP A 109 -10.79 2.67 -7.75
CA ASP A 109 -9.67 2.76 -8.70
C ASP A 109 -9.17 4.19 -8.95
N VAL A 110 -10.08 5.17 -8.91
CA VAL A 110 -9.75 6.58 -9.15
C VAL A 110 -9.36 7.31 -7.87
N HIS A 111 -10.01 6.99 -6.74
CA HIS A 111 -9.77 7.64 -5.44
C HIS A 111 -9.24 6.61 -4.46
N GLY A 112 -7.93 6.60 -4.19
CA GLY A 112 -7.28 5.60 -3.34
C GLY A 112 -6.67 4.41 -4.09
N GLY A 113 -7.01 4.18 -5.35
CA GLY A 113 -6.50 3.03 -6.14
C GLY A 113 -5.14 3.24 -6.81
N ALA A 114 -4.64 4.47 -6.87
CA ALA A 114 -3.44 4.81 -7.64
C ALA A 114 -2.16 4.13 -7.11
N GLY A 115 -2.06 3.87 -5.80
CA GLY A 115 -0.90 3.19 -5.20
C GLY A 115 -0.75 1.74 -5.68
N GLU A 116 -1.84 0.96 -5.67
CA GLU A 116 -1.90 -0.39 -6.23
C GLU A 116 -1.52 -0.42 -7.72
N GLN A 117 -2.10 0.50 -8.51
CA GLN A 117 -1.82 0.58 -9.94
C GLN A 117 -0.35 0.97 -10.21
N ALA A 118 0.20 1.90 -9.44
CA ALA A 118 1.60 2.31 -9.55
C ALA A 118 2.55 1.16 -9.20
N LEU A 119 2.32 0.46 -8.08
CA LEU A 119 3.19 -0.65 -7.70
C LEU A 119 3.09 -1.82 -8.69
N SER A 120 1.89 -2.10 -9.23
CA SER A 120 1.73 -3.07 -10.30
C SER A 120 2.54 -2.67 -11.54
N PHE A 121 2.45 -1.41 -11.96
CA PHE A 121 3.20 -0.86 -13.09
C PHE A 121 4.72 -0.98 -12.89
N TYR A 122 5.23 -0.65 -11.69
CA TYR A 122 6.64 -0.80 -11.37
C TYR A 122 7.06 -2.26 -11.27
N GLY A 123 6.16 -3.13 -10.78
CA GLY A 123 6.34 -4.57 -10.70
C GLY A 123 6.53 -5.21 -12.07
N ASP A 124 5.81 -4.76 -13.11
CA ASP A 124 6.00 -5.23 -14.48
C ASP A 124 7.41 -4.91 -15.01
N VAL A 125 7.93 -3.71 -14.69
CA VAL A 125 9.30 -3.31 -15.06
C VAL A 125 10.32 -4.16 -14.29
N ALA A 126 10.13 -4.34 -12.99
CA ALA A 126 10.99 -5.18 -12.16
C ALA A 126 11.02 -6.63 -12.67
N ALA A 127 9.87 -7.20 -13.04
CA ALA A 127 9.78 -8.56 -13.57
C ALA A 127 10.51 -8.72 -14.91
N ALA A 128 10.53 -7.69 -15.76
CA ALA A 128 11.30 -7.70 -17.00
C ALA A 128 12.82 -7.61 -16.72
N MET A 129 13.21 -6.84 -15.69
CA MET A 129 14.60 -6.76 -15.23
C MET A 129 15.08 -8.10 -14.66
N ASP A 130 14.24 -8.80 -13.90
CA ASP A 130 14.53 -10.14 -13.38
C ASP A 130 14.76 -11.17 -14.52
N GLN A 131 14.21 -10.90 -15.71
CA GLN A 131 14.43 -11.70 -16.93
C GLN A 131 15.66 -11.25 -17.74
N GLY A 132 16.43 -10.28 -17.25
CA GLY A 132 17.67 -9.79 -17.87
C GLY A 132 17.49 -8.58 -18.78
N THR A 133 16.30 -7.97 -18.84
CA THR A 133 16.09 -6.72 -19.60
C THR A 133 16.74 -5.55 -18.88
N ALA A 134 17.47 -4.70 -19.59
CA ALA A 134 18.01 -3.47 -19.01
C ALA A 134 16.88 -2.53 -18.55
N LEU A 135 17.10 -1.78 -17.47
CA LEU A 135 16.09 -0.88 -16.88
C LEU A 135 15.45 0.06 -17.91
N ALA A 136 16.27 0.72 -18.74
CA ALA A 136 15.78 1.65 -19.76
C ALA A 136 14.84 0.95 -20.75
N ASP A 137 15.24 -0.21 -21.27
CA ASP A 137 14.42 -0.98 -22.23
C ASP A 137 13.13 -1.50 -21.59
N ALA A 138 13.19 -1.94 -20.33
CA ALA A 138 12.03 -2.40 -19.58
C ALA A 138 11.01 -1.28 -19.34
N VAL A 139 11.48 -0.07 -19.00
CA VAL A 139 10.66 1.13 -18.84
C VAL A 139 10.02 1.54 -20.17
N THR A 140 10.82 1.66 -21.23
CA THR A 140 10.33 1.99 -22.58
C THR A 140 9.26 1.01 -23.02
N ALA A 141 9.51 -0.30 -22.89
CA ALA A 141 8.56 -1.34 -23.27
C ALA A 141 7.27 -1.29 -22.45
N ARG A 142 7.34 -1.05 -21.13
CA ARG A 142 6.14 -0.95 -20.28
C ARG A 142 5.30 0.27 -20.65
N LEU A 143 5.94 1.41 -20.91
CA LEU A 143 5.26 2.63 -21.34
C LEU A 143 4.65 2.50 -22.73
N ASP A 144 5.30 1.80 -23.67
CA ASP A 144 4.74 1.52 -25.00
C ASP A 144 3.47 0.68 -24.90
N ARG A 145 3.50 -0.40 -24.10
CA ARG A 145 2.30 -1.21 -23.83
C ARG A 145 1.20 -0.38 -23.20
N PHE A 146 1.53 0.43 -22.19
CA PHE A 146 0.57 1.32 -21.54
C PHE A 146 -0.11 2.25 -22.55
N LEU A 147 0.66 2.93 -23.41
CA LEU A 147 0.11 3.88 -24.37
C LEU A 147 -0.71 3.22 -25.49
N ALA A 148 -0.45 1.96 -25.81
CA ALA A 148 -1.21 1.20 -26.80
C ALA A 148 -2.52 0.61 -26.24
N GLU A 149 -2.49 0.09 -25.01
CA GLU A 149 -3.59 -0.70 -24.44
C GLU A 149 -4.43 0.11 -23.43
N GLU A 150 -3.80 1.04 -22.73
CA GLU A 150 -4.37 1.76 -21.59
C GLU A 150 -4.60 3.24 -21.96
N LYS A 151 -5.86 3.67 -21.93
CA LYS A 151 -6.19 5.09 -22.06
C LYS A 151 -6.12 5.72 -20.68
N GLY A 152 -5.07 6.51 -20.40
CA GLY A 152 -5.01 7.18 -19.11
C GLY A 152 -3.71 7.91 -18.81
N TYR A 153 -3.57 8.23 -17.53
CA TYR A 153 -2.37 8.79 -16.92
C TYR A 153 -1.52 7.65 -16.38
N VAL A 154 -0.20 7.74 -16.52
CA VAL A 154 0.72 6.74 -15.95
C VAL A 154 0.53 6.72 -14.44
N PRO A 155 0.16 5.59 -13.83
CA PRO A 155 -0.08 5.51 -12.39
C PRO A 155 1.13 5.96 -11.56
N GLY A 156 0.89 6.70 -10.49
CA GLY A 156 1.94 7.25 -9.63
C GLY A 156 2.59 8.56 -10.12
N PHE A 157 2.19 9.07 -11.29
CA PHE A 157 2.73 10.31 -11.85
C PHE A 157 1.67 11.37 -12.12
N GLY A 158 2.04 12.61 -11.81
CA GLY A 158 1.19 13.77 -11.97
C GLY A 158 0.10 13.85 -10.91
N HIS A 159 -0.34 15.08 -10.63
CA HIS A 159 -1.38 15.34 -9.64
C HIS A 159 -2.27 16.49 -10.13
N ARG A 160 -3.58 16.40 -9.88
CA ARG A 160 -4.56 17.41 -10.36
C ARG A 160 -4.37 18.78 -9.69
N PHE A 161 -4.06 18.78 -8.39
CA PHE A 161 -3.90 19.98 -7.57
C PHE A 161 -2.45 20.46 -7.45
N HIS A 162 -1.52 19.58 -7.07
CA HIS A 162 -0.11 19.91 -6.89
C HIS A 162 0.68 19.84 -8.21
N PRO A 163 1.39 20.92 -8.60
CA PRO A 163 2.37 20.84 -9.70
C PRO A 163 3.51 19.86 -9.38
N VAL A 164 3.96 19.88 -8.13
CA VAL A 164 4.86 18.90 -7.50
C VAL A 164 4.25 18.56 -6.15
N ASP A 165 3.98 17.29 -5.87
CA ASP A 165 3.50 16.90 -4.54
C ASP A 165 4.65 17.11 -3.54
N PRO A 166 4.48 17.92 -2.47
CA PRO A 166 5.56 18.24 -1.54
C PRO A 166 6.07 17.01 -0.77
N ARG A 167 5.30 15.92 -0.73
CA ARG A 167 5.66 14.68 -0.03
C ARG A 167 6.54 13.78 -0.88
N ALA A 168 6.32 13.75 -2.20
CA ALA A 168 6.96 12.78 -3.09
C ALA A 168 8.50 12.92 -3.12
N PRO A 169 9.11 14.11 -3.32
CA PRO A 169 10.57 14.24 -3.29
C PRO A 169 11.18 13.81 -1.96
N ARG A 170 10.52 14.15 -0.83
CA ARG A 170 11.02 13.78 0.50
C ARG A 170 10.92 12.28 0.75
N LEU A 171 9.84 11.63 0.29
CA LEU A 171 9.68 10.18 0.40
C LEU A 171 10.74 9.43 -0.42
N ILE A 172 11.06 9.91 -1.62
CA ILE A 172 12.15 9.35 -2.44
C ILE A 172 13.50 9.55 -1.75
N GLU A 173 13.80 10.74 -1.23
CA GLU A 173 15.03 11.01 -0.49
C GLU A 173 15.22 10.06 0.71
N VAL A 174 14.17 9.87 1.52
CA VAL A 174 14.17 8.92 2.64
C VAL A 174 14.38 7.50 2.14
N THR A 175 13.72 7.09 1.05
CA THR A 175 13.91 5.76 0.45
C THR A 175 15.37 5.54 0.04
N ARG A 176 16.01 6.56 -0.56
CA ARG A 176 17.42 6.51 -0.97
C ARG A 176 18.36 6.40 0.23
N ASP A 177 18.09 7.08 1.34
CA ASP A 177 18.85 6.91 2.59
C ASP A 177 18.77 5.47 3.12
N PHE A 178 17.58 4.90 3.16
CA PHE A 178 17.37 3.51 3.59
C PHE A 178 18.07 2.50 2.66
N ALA A 179 18.09 2.75 1.36
CA ALA A 179 18.84 1.95 0.39
C ALA A 179 20.36 2.07 0.59
N ALA A 180 20.87 3.30 0.82
CA ALA A 180 22.29 3.53 1.10
C ALA A 180 22.78 2.83 2.38
N ARG A 181 21.89 2.67 3.37
CA ARG A 181 22.13 1.91 4.60
C ARG A 181 21.98 0.39 4.43
N GLY A 182 21.58 -0.09 3.26
CA GLY A 182 21.40 -1.52 2.95
C GLY A 182 20.14 -2.14 3.57
N ILE A 183 19.16 -1.34 3.98
CA ILE A 183 17.90 -1.84 4.56
C ILE A 183 16.94 -2.34 3.46
N ILE A 184 17.02 -1.72 2.29
CA ILE A 184 16.25 -2.03 1.07
C ILE A 184 17.15 -1.94 -0.15
N GLY A 185 16.67 -2.36 -1.32
CA GLY A 185 17.49 -2.42 -2.54
C GLY A 185 17.57 -1.10 -3.32
N GLY A 186 16.55 -0.24 -3.22
CA GLY A 186 16.43 0.97 -4.03
C GLY A 186 15.96 0.74 -5.48
N ARG A 187 15.67 -0.51 -5.85
CA ARG A 187 15.27 -0.94 -7.19
C ARG A 187 14.01 -0.24 -7.70
N PHE A 188 13.00 -0.05 -6.87
CA PHE A 188 11.74 0.60 -7.23
C PHE A 188 11.91 2.11 -7.32
N ALA A 189 12.83 2.69 -6.55
CA ALA A 189 13.19 4.10 -6.71
C ALA A 189 13.87 4.32 -8.07
N ASP A 190 14.79 3.44 -8.47
CA ASP A 190 15.42 3.48 -9.80
C ASP A 190 14.38 3.36 -10.92
N ILE A 191 13.42 2.44 -10.78
CA ILE A 191 12.32 2.26 -11.74
C ILE A 191 11.47 3.52 -11.85
N ALA A 192 11.03 4.08 -10.72
CA ALA A 192 10.15 5.25 -10.73
C ALA A 192 10.83 6.49 -11.31
N GLU A 193 12.10 6.74 -10.97
CA GLU A 193 12.88 7.85 -11.53
C GLU A 193 13.14 7.66 -13.04
N ALA A 194 13.43 6.44 -13.49
CA ALA A 194 13.60 6.14 -14.92
C ALA A 194 12.30 6.34 -15.71
N ILE A 195 11.15 5.95 -15.14
CA ILE A 195 9.84 6.23 -15.74
C ILE A 195 9.60 7.73 -15.82
N GLU A 196 9.92 8.51 -14.78
CA GLU A 196 9.76 9.97 -14.80
C GLU A 196 10.56 10.61 -15.95
N VAL A 197 11.82 10.20 -16.12
CA VAL A 197 12.71 10.70 -17.17
C VAL A 197 12.16 10.36 -18.56
N GLU A 198 11.82 9.10 -18.82
CA GLU A 198 11.28 8.66 -20.11
C GLU A 198 9.93 9.34 -20.41
N LEU A 199 9.06 9.46 -19.40
CA LEU A 199 7.77 10.14 -19.54
C LEU A 199 7.95 11.62 -19.88
N ALA A 200 8.92 12.29 -19.24
CA ALA A 200 9.25 13.68 -19.52
C ALA A 200 9.73 13.89 -20.95
N GLN A 201 10.58 12.99 -21.46
CA GLN A 201 11.05 13.01 -22.85
C GLN A 201 9.89 12.86 -23.83
N ARG A 202 9.00 11.89 -23.60
CA ARG A 202 7.86 11.61 -24.48
C ARG A 202 6.81 12.72 -24.49
N LYS A 203 6.60 13.40 -23.35
CA LYS A 203 5.56 14.44 -23.20
C LYS A 203 6.10 15.86 -23.41
N GLY A 204 7.41 16.04 -23.52
CA GLY A 204 8.05 17.35 -23.65
C GLY A 204 7.93 18.23 -22.40
N LYS A 205 7.57 17.64 -21.25
CA LYS A 205 7.44 18.31 -19.96
C LYS A 205 7.57 17.30 -18.82
N THR A 206 8.15 17.71 -17.69
CA THR A 206 8.21 16.86 -16.49
C THR A 206 6.81 16.57 -15.95
N ILE A 207 6.56 15.30 -15.65
CA ILE A 207 5.37 14.85 -14.93
C ILE A 207 5.88 14.14 -13.67
N PRO A 208 5.98 14.85 -12.55
CA PRO A 208 6.66 14.34 -11.36
C PRO A 208 5.87 13.23 -10.70
N LEU A 209 6.56 12.41 -9.90
CA LEU A 209 5.90 11.50 -8.96
C LEU A 209 4.90 12.24 -8.06
N ASN A 210 3.75 11.62 -7.86
CA ASN A 210 2.80 12.01 -6.82
C ASN A 210 3.03 11.17 -5.54
N ILE A 211 2.28 11.45 -4.47
CA ILE A 211 2.40 10.64 -3.24
C ILE A 211 2.15 9.15 -3.48
N ASP A 212 1.18 8.79 -4.32
CA ASP A 212 0.80 7.39 -4.54
C ASP A 212 1.95 6.61 -5.20
N GLY A 213 2.64 7.22 -6.16
CA GLY A 213 3.85 6.66 -6.76
C GLY A 213 5.00 6.58 -5.77
N ALA A 214 5.24 7.63 -4.98
CA ALA A 214 6.35 7.64 -4.03
C ALA A 214 6.14 6.64 -2.88
N THR A 215 4.90 6.44 -2.42
CA THR A 215 4.57 5.40 -1.45
C THR A 215 4.56 4.01 -2.08
N ALA A 216 4.13 3.85 -3.34
CA ALA A 216 4.26 2.61 -4.09
C ALA A 216 5.72 2.16 -4.23
N VAL A 217 6.67 3.08 -4.43
CA VAL A 217 8.10 2.78 -4.37
C VAL A 217 8.46 2.13 -3.03
N ILE A 218 8.10 2.78 -1.91
CA ILE A 218 8.38 2.25 -0.57
C ILE A 218 7.75 0.87 -0.36
N TYR A 219 6.48 0.70 -0.72
CA TYR A 219 5.81 -0.59 -0.58
C TYR A 219 6.46 -1.69 -1.42
N GLY A 220 6.91 -1.36 -2.63
CA GLY A 220 7.68 -2.27 -3.47
C GLY A 220 9.01 -2.67 -2.82
N GLU A 221 9.77 -1.71 -2.30
CA GLU A 221 11.04 -1.96 -1.59
C GLU A 221 10.86 -2.86 -0.37
N LEU A 222 9.72 -2.73 0.31
CA LEU A 222 9.33 -3.56 1.45
C LEU A 222 8.69 -4.89 1.02
N GLY A 223 8.52 -5.12 -0.28
CA GLY A 223 8.01 -6.36 -0.86
C GLY A 223 6.51 -6.58 -0.68
N PHE A 224 5.72 -5.53 -0.43
CA PHE A 224 4.27 -5.67 -0.39
C PHE A 224 3.72 -6.01 -1.77
N PRO A 225 2.71 -6.90 -1.87
CA PRO A 225 1.99 -7.11 -3.11
C PRO A 225 1.13 -5.88 -3.45
N PRO A 226 0.93 -5.55 -4.74
CA PRO A 226 0.15 -4.38 -5.16
C PRO A 226 -1.24 -4.27 -4.52
N ALA A 227 -1.95 -5.39 -4.37
CA ALA A 227 -3.30 -5.40 -3.79
C ALA A 227 -3.37 -4.87 -2.34
N LEU A 228 -2.25 -4.84 -1.61
CA LEU A 228 -2.18 -4.31 -0.24
C LEU A 228 -1.80 -2.82 -0.18
N THR A 229 -1.59 -2.17 -1.32
CA THR A 229 -1.21 -0.75 -1.41
C THR A 229 -2.33 0.13 -1.93
N ARG A 230 -3.56 -0.38 -1.86
CA ARG A 230 -4.80 0.34 -2.14
C ARG A 230 -5.24 1.11 -0.88
N GLY A 231 -5.72 2.34 -1.09
CA GLY A 231 -6.30 3.21 -0.06
C GLY A 231 -7.64 2.71 0.46
#